data_AF-A0A7Y4YG26-F1
#
_entry.id   AF-A0A7Y4YG26-F1
#
_cell.length_a   1.000
_cell.length_b   1.000
_cell.length_c   1.000
_cell.angle_alpha   90.00
_cell.angle_beta   90.00
_cell.angle_gamma   90.00
#
_symmetry.space_group_name_H-M   'P 1'
#
loop_
_entity.id
_entity.type
_entity.pdbx_description
1 polymer ?
#
loop_
_entity_poly.entity_id
_entity_poly.type
_entity_poly.pdbx_seq_one_letter_code
_entity_poly.pdbx_strand_id
1 'polypeptide(L)'
;MINGFVGMILFPIGFLVGSQWGIVGIALAWLIVHPLSLVPMYWHVLPSIGLSTWQYVRSLWPAVSSALVMIAAVSVMRISIPGDASLAARFALLVLAGGAAYCMTLLTLHRHRIRTFVTMMKSGLT
;
A
#
# COMPACT_ATOMS: atom_id res chain seq x y z
N MET A 1 -23.06 5.32 -9.38
CA MET A 1 -23.94 4.15 -9.57
C MET A 1 -23.17 2.93 -10.10
N ILE A 2 -22.30 3.06 -11.12
CA ILE A 2 -21.51 1.95 -11.72
C ILE A 2 -20.67 1.16 -10.69
N ASN A 3 -20.01 1.82 -9.74
CA ASN A 3 -19.18 1.13 -8.74
C ASN A 3 -19.97 0.16 -7.85
N GLY A 4 -21.24 0.48 -7.55
CA GLY A 4 -22.11 -0.39 -6.75
C GLY A 4 -22.39 -1.71 -7.45
N PHE A 5 -22.68 -1.66 -8.76
CA PHE A 5 -22.90 -2.85 -9.58
C PHE A 5 -21.64 -3.70 -9.74
N VAL A 6 -20.49 -3.06 -9.94
CA VAL A 6 -19.19 -3.74 -10.05
C VAL A 6 -18.84 -4.46 -8.74
N GLY A 7 -18.99 -3.78 -7.59
CA GLY A 7 -18.76 -4.41 -6.29
C GLY A 7 -19.75 -5.54 -6.00
N MET A 8 -21.03 -5.37 -6.36
CA MET A 8 -22.08 -6.38 -6.13
C MET A 8 -21.84 -7.68 -6.90
N ILE A 9 -21.10 -7.64 -8.01
CA ILE A 9 -20.73 -8.83 -8.79
C ILE A 9 -19.37 -9.39 -8.34
N LEU A 10 -18.36 -8.52 -8.17
CA LEU A 10 -17.00 -8.94 -7.88
C LEU A 10 -16.85 -9.57 -6.49
N PHE A 11 -17.51 -9.03 -5.46
CA PHE A 11 -17.43 -9.57 -4.10
C PHE A 11 -17.95 -11.00 -3.97
N PRO A 12 -19.17 -11.35 -4.41
CA PRO A 12 -19.66 -12.71 -4.30
C PRO A 12 -18.86 -13.69 -5.17
N ILE A 13 -18.47 -13.32 -6.40
CA ILE A 13 -17.63 -14.20 -7.24
C ILE A 13 -16.26 -14.42 -6.59
N GLY A 14 -15.63 -13.33 -6.13
CA GLY A 14 -14.34 -13.40 -5.45
C GLY A 14 -14.40 -14.27 -4.20
N PHE A 15 -15.43 -14.11 -3.36
CA PHE A 15 -15.58 -14.92 -2.16
C PHE A 15 -15.98 -16.37 -2.44
N LEU A 16 -16.77 -16.66 -3.48
CA LEU A 16 -17.08 -18.04 -3.89
C LEU A 16 -15.83 -18.78 -4.34
N VAL A 17 -14.99 -18.11 -5.15
CA VAL A 17 -13.71 -18.65 -5.60
C VAL A 17 -12.73 -18.76 -4.42
N GLY A 18 -12.61 -17.71 -3.60
CA GLY A 18 -11.74 -17.67 -2.43
C GLY A 18 -12.09 -18.70 -1.35
N SER A 19 -13.36 -19.00 -1.16
CA SER A 19 -13.84 -20.01 -0.19
C SER A 19 -13.25 -21.40 -0.45
N GLN A 20 -12.87 -21.71 -1.70
CA GLN A 20 -12.27 -23.00 -2.05
C GLN A 20 -10.89 -23.23 -1.41
N TRP A 21 -10.20 -22.16 -0.99
CA TRP A 21 -8.93 -22.24 -0.26
C TRP A 21 -9.07 -21.81 1.20
N GLY A 22 -10.30 -21.85 1.74
CA GLY A 22 -10.61 -21.47 3.12
C GLY A 22 -10.39 -19.98 3.41
N ILE A 23 -10.07 -19.66 4.66
CA ILE A 23 -9.92 -18.26 5.14
C ILE A 23 -8.86 -17.49 4.34
N VAL A 24 -7.75 -18.15 3.96
CA VAL A 24 -6.67 -17.50 3.19
C VAL A 24 -7.16 -17.11 1.79
N GLY A 25 -7.93 -17.98 1.13
CA GLY A 25 -8.48 -17.68 -0.19
C GLY A 25 -9.51 -16.55 -0.16
N ILE A 26 -10.34 -16.49 0.89
CA ILE A 26 -11.27 -15.37 1.10
C ILE A 26 -10.50 -14.05 1.32
N ALA A 27 -9.42 -14.07 2.10
CA ALA A 27 -8.57 -12.89 2.34
C ALA A 27 -7.90 -12.41 1.04
N LEU A 28 -7.38 -13.33 0.22
CA LEU A 28 -6.80 -12.99 -1.09
C LEU A 28 -7.85 -12.48 -2.08
N ALA A 29 -9.05 -13.08 -2.09
CA ALA A 29 -10.15 -12.60 -2.91
C ALA A 29 -10.51 -11.16 -2.56
N TRP A 30 -10.60 -10.83 -1.27
CA TRP A 30 -10.85 -9.45 -0.83
C TRP A 30 -9.74 -8.49 -1.28
N LEU A 31 -8.47 -8.90 -1.11
CA LEU A 31 -7.30 -8.12 -1.51
C LEU A 31 -7.30 -7.77 -3.01
N ILE A 32 -7.86 -8.64 -3.86
CA ILE A 32 -7.95 -8.45 -5.32
C ILE A 32 -9.22 -7.68 -5.69
N VAL A 33 -10.37 -8.05 -5.14
CA VAL A 33 -11.67 -7.46 -5.47
C VAL A 33 -11.73 -5.97 -5.09
N HIS A 34 -11.13 -5.59 -3.96
CA HIS A 34 -11.13 -4.21 -3.49
C HIS A 34 -10.48 -3.23 -4.48
N PRO A 35 -9.20 -3.40 -4.90
CA PRO A 35 -8.61 -2.54 -5.91
C PRO A 35 -9.34 -2.62 -7.26
N LEU A 36 -9.81 -3.81 -7.68
CA LEU A 36 -10.56 -3.96 -8.93
C LEU A 36 -11.86 -3.13 -8.92
N SER A 37 -12.55 -3.08 -7.78
CA SER A 37 -13.77 -2.29 -7.61
C SER A 37 -13.51 -0.78 -7.66
N LEU A 38 -12.27 -0.35 -7.35
CA LEU A 38 -11.85 1.05 -7.41
C LEU A 38 -11.36 1.48 -8.81
N VAL A 39 -10.96 0.56 -9.68
CA VAL A 39 -10.46 0.89 -11.04
C VAL A 39 -11.45 1.75 -11.85
N PRO A 40 -12.75 1.40 -11.95
CA PRO A 40 -13.71 2.22 -12.68
C PRO A 40 -13.88 3.62 -12.07
N MET A 41 -13.77 3.71 -10.75
CA MET A 41 -13.81 4.98 -10.03
C MET A 41 -12.63 5.86 -10.42
N TYR A 42 -11.41 5.34 -10.39
CA TYR A 42 -10.22 6.09 -10.79
C TYR A 42 -10.29 6.53 -12.25
N TRP A 43 -10.79 5.69 -13.16
CA TRP A 43 -10.93 6.04 -14.57
C TRP A 43 -11.95 7.15 -14.84
N HIS A 44 -13.02 7.24 -14.06
CA HIS A 44 -13.99 8.33 -14.21
C HIS A 44 -13.60 9.60 -13.45
N VAL A 45 -13.02 9.46 -12.25
CA VAL A 45 -12.72 10.61 -11.38
C VAL A 45 -11.43 11.32 -11.80
N LEU A 46 -10.39 10.60 -12.20
CA LEU A 46 -9.09 11.22 -12.53
C LEU A 46 -9.18 12.21 -13.71
N PRO A 47 -9.84 11.90 -14.85
CA PRO A 47 -10.04 12.87 -15.92
C PRO A 47 -10.94 14.04 -15.50
N SER A 48 -11.94 13.79 -14.63
CA SER A 48 -12.85 14.82 -14.10
C SER A 48 -12.11 15.90 -13.29
N ILE A 49 -11.00 15.56 -12.65
CA ILE A 49 -10.15 16.50 -11.90
C ILE A 49 -8.92 16.95 -12.71
N GLY A 50 -8.89 16.66 -14.02
CA GLY A 50 -7.80 17.05 -14.93
C GLY A 50 -6.47 16.33 -14.69
N LEU A 51 -6.46 15.23 -13.92
CA LEU A 51 -5.27 14.44 -13.64
C LEU A 51 -5.14 13.27 -14.62
N SER A 52 -3.97 13.11 -15.21
CA SER A 52 -3.68 11.89 -15.96
C SER A 52 -3.48 10.71 -15.01
N THR A 53 -3.94 9.53 -15.42
CA THR A 53 -3.68 8.26 -14.73
C THR A 53 -2.18 8.04 -14.48
N TRP A 54 -1.34 8.47 -15.42
CA TRP A 54 0.11 8.41 -15.30
C TRP A 54 0.67 9.32 -14.19
N GLN A 55 0.18 10.55 -14.06
CA GLN A 55 0.58 11.45 -12.97
C GLN A 55 0.17 10.91 -11.60
N TYR A 56 -0.98 10.22 -11.52
CA TYR A 56 -1.44 9.55 -10.30
C TYR A 56 -0.51 8.40 -9.92
N VAL A 57 -0.22 7.47 -10.86
CA VAL A 57 0.70 6.34 -10.61
C VAL A 57 2.12 6.84 -10.28
N ARG A 58 2.62 7.84 -11.00
CA ARG A 58 3.91 8.48 -10.70
C ARG A 58 3.94 9.17 -9.33
N SER A 59 2.78 9.52 -8.79
CA SER A 59 2.66 10.05 -7.43
C SER A 59 2.64 8.99 -6.34
N LEU A 60 2.32 7.74 -6.69
CA LEU A 60 2.47 6.58 -5.81
C LEU A 60 3.91 6.04 -5.80
N TRP A 61 4.69 6.31 -6.85
CA TRP A 61 6.08 5.84 -6.99
C TRP A 61 6.97 6.05 -5.74
N PRO A 62 6.94 7.23 -5.07
CA PRO A 62 7.65 7.43 -3.81
C PRO A 62 7.31 6.44 -2.70
N ALA A 63 6.02 6.16 -2.52
CA ALA A 63 5.55 5.24 -1.50
C ALA A 63 5.91 3.80 -1.85
N VAL A 64 5.72 3.42 -3.12
CA VAL A 64 6.04 2.08 -3.64
C VAL A 64 7.53 1.79 -3.52
N SER A 65 8.39 2.73 -3.92
CA SER A 65 9.85 2.56 -3.80
C SER A 65 10.31 2.45 -2.34
N SER A 66 9.74 3.26 -1.44
CA SER A 66 10.03 3.17 0.00
C SER A 66 9.58 1.83 0.59
N ALA A 67 8.42 1.32 0.16
CA ALA A 67 7.91 0.00 0.56
C ALA A 67 8.81 -1.13 0.03
N LEU A 68 9.32 -1.04 -1.20
CA LEU A 68 10.25 -2.03 -1.75
C LEU A 68 11.57 -2.08 -0.96
N VAL A 69 12.11 -0.92 -0.57
CA VAL A 69 13.31 -0.88 0.28
C VAL A 69 13.03 -1.46 1.67
N MET A 70 11.86 -1.16 2.26
CA MET A 70 11.43 -1.77 3.51
C MET A 70 11.38 -3.30 3.41
N ILE A 71 10.77 -3.84 2.34
CA ILE A 71 10.71 -5.29 2.09
C ILE A 71 12.12 -5.89 2.01
N ALA A 72 13.04 -5.25 1.30
CA ALA A 72 14.43 -5.69 1.20
C ALA A 72 15.13 -5.68 2.57
N ALA A 73 15.01 -4.59 3.33
CA ALA A 73 15.62 -4.44 4.65
C ALA A 73 15.09 -5.49 5.65
N VAL A 74 13.78 -5.67 5.72
CA VAL A 74 13.14 -6.67 6.59
C VAL A 74 13.53 -8.09 6.17
N SER A 75 13.63 -8.37 4.87
CA SER A 75 14.03 -9.69 4.37
C SER A 75 15.47 -10.04 4.74
N VAL A 76 16.40 -9.08 4.61
CA VAL A 76 17.80 -9.26 5.04
C VAL A 76 17.85 -9.51 6.54
N MET A 77 17.16 -8.68 7.33
CA MET A 77 17.15 -8.80 8.78
C MET A 77 16.53 -10.13 9.26
N ARG A 78 15.52 -10.65 8.54
CA ARG A 78 14.91 -11.94 8.83
C ARG A 78 15.88 -13.11 8.71
N ILE A 79 16.89 -13.00 7.84
CA ILE A 79 17.94 -14.01 7.62
C ILE A 79 19.06 -13.84 8.67
N SER A 80 19.32 -12.62 9.12
CA SER A 80 20.36 -12.32 10.11
C SER A 80 19.97 -12.62 11.56
N ILE A 81 18.69 -12.72 11.89
CA ILE A 81 18.23 -13.01 13.26
C ILE A 81 18.34 -14.53 13.54
N PRO A 82 19.05 -14.95 14.62
CA PRO A 82 19.12 -16.34 15.05
C PRO A 82 17.74 -16.94 15.31
N GLY A 83 17.54 -18.21 14.93
CA GLY A 83 16.25 -18.90 15.03
C GLY A 83 15.77 -19.15 16.48
N ASP A 84 16.68 -18.99 17.42
CA ASP A 84 16.59 -19.18 18.86
C ASP A 84 16.08 -17.92 19.61
N ALA A 85 15.91 -16.80 18.91
CA ALA A 85 15.27 -15.60 19.46
C ALA A 85 13.76 -15.81 19.71
N SER A 86 13.24 -15.26 20.80
CA SER A 86 11.80 -15.30 21.08
C SER A 86 10.98 -14.69 19.93
N LEU A 87 9.84 -15.29 19.62
CA LEU A 87 8.97 -14.87 18.51
C LEU A 87 8.57 -13.39 18.64
N ALA A 88 8.30 -12.93 19.87
CA ALA A 88 7.95 -11.55 20.17
C ALA A 88 9.11 -10.58 19.92
N ALA A 89 10.33 -10.91 20.37
CA ALA A 89 11.50 -10.06 20.14
C ALA A 89 11.85 -9.97 18.64
N ARG A 90 11.77 -11.10 17.93
CA ARG A 90 11.97 -11.13 16.47
C ARG A 90 10.94 -10.27 15.74
N PHE A 91 9.68 -10.35 16.14
CA PHE A 91 8.62 -9.52 15.55
C PHE A 91 8.85 -8.02 15.82
N ALA A 92 9.14 -7.65 17.07
CA ALA A 92 9.42 -6.27 17.44
C ALA A 92 10.60 -5.68 16.64
N LEU A 93 11.70 -6.43 16.50
CA LEU A 93 12.87 -6.01 15.73
C LEU A 93 12.53 -5.80 14.25
N LEU A 94 11.78 -6.72 13.63
CA LEU A 94 11.38 -6.61 12.22
C LEU A 94 10.44 -5.42 11.99
N VAL A 95 9.50 -5.16 12.91
CA VAL A 95 8.60 -4.00 12.83
C VAL A 95 9.37 -2.69 12.97
N LEU A 96 10.26 -2.58 13.96
CA LEU A 96 11.08 -1.38 14.16
C LEU A 96 12.01 -1.11 12.98
N ALA A 97 12.67 -2.15 12.47
CA ALA A 97 13.56 -2.02 11.32
C ALA A 97 12.80 -1.68 10.03
N GLY A 98 11.64 -2.31 9.79
CA GLY A 98 10.79 -2.00 8.65
C GLY A 98 10.29 -0.54 8.71
N GLY A 99 9.77 -0.12 9.87
CA GLY A 99 9.33 1.25 10.09
C GLY A 99 10.47 2.27 9.92
N ALA A 100 11.65 1.99 10.48
CA ALA A 100 12.82 2.84 10.33
C ALA A 100 13.27 2.93 8.87
N ALA A 101 13.35 1.82 8.14
CA ALA A 101 13.73 1.79 6.73
C ALA A 101 12.75 2.57 5.85
N TYR A 102 11.44 2.42 6.10
CA TYR A 102 10.41 3.15 5.38
C TYR A 102 10.50 4.67 5.65
N CYS A 103 10.59 5.07 6.92
CA CYS A 103 10.73 6.48 7.28
C CYS A 103 12.02 7.09 6.72
N MET A 104 13.16 6.39 6.82
CA MET A 104 14.43 6.86 6.30
C MET A 104 14.40 7.02 4.78
N THR A 105 13.84 6.07 4.04
CA THR A 105 13.76 6.17 2.58
C THR A 105 12.81 7.28 2.13
N LEU A 106 11.68 7.44 2.79
CA LEU A 106 10.76 8.53 2.51
C LEU A 106 11.41 9.90 2.79
N LEU A 107 12.11 10.03 3.92
CA LEU A 107 12.77 11.27 4.34
C LEU A 107 14.03 11.59 3.51
N THR A 108 14.76 10.61 2.99
CA THR A 108 16.01 10.83 2.25
C THR A 108 15.79 10.94 0.74
N LEU A 109 15.12 9.96 0.12
CA LEU A 109 14.85 9.94 -1.32
C LEU A 109 13.73 10.89 -1.73
N HIS A 110 12.72 11.07 -0.87
CA HIS A 110 11.50 11.81 -1.23
C HIS A 110 11.28 13.09 -0.42
N ARG A 111 12.36 13.62 0.18
CA ARG A 111 12.37 14.86 0.97
C ARG A 111 11.66 16.04 0.30
N HIS A 112 11.76 16.15 -1.02
CA HIS A 112 11.14 17.23 -1.79
C HIS A 112 9.61 17.16 -1.72
N ARG A 113 9.02 15.97 -1.86
CA ARG A 113 7.56 15.76 -1.77
C ARG A 113 7.04 16.03 -0.36
N ILE A 114 7.76 15.56 0.67
CA ILE A 114 7.41 15.82 2.06
C ILE A 114 7.43 17.32 2.34
N ARG A 115 8.47 18.04 1.88
CA ARG A 115 8.54 19.49 2.03
C ARG A 115 7.38 20.19 1.34
N THR A 116 7.04 19.84 0.10
CA THR A 116 5.88 20.41 -0.60
C THR A 116 4.58 20.17 0.18
N PHE A 117 4.38 18.96 0.71
CA PHE A 117 3.18 18.63 1.48
C PHE A 117 3.11 19.39 2.81
N VAL A 118 4.23 19.48 3.53
CA VAL A 118 4.33 20.26 4.78
C VAL A 118 4.11 21.75 4.52
N THR A 119 4.65 22.29 3.43
CA THR A 119 4.42 23.68 3.03
C THR A 119 2.94 23.93 2.70
N MET A 120 2.29 23.02 1.97
CA MET A 120 0.84 23.12 1.68
C MET A 120 -0.03 23.08 2.94
N MET A 121 0.27 22.18 3.90
CA MET A 121 -0.45 22.17 5.18
C MET A 121 -0.26 23.47 5.95
N LYS A 122 0.96 24.02 5.95
CA LYS A 122 1.26 25.29 6.64
C LYS A 122 0.58 26.49 5.97
N SER A 123 0.46 26.52 4.64
CA SER A 123 -0.20 27.61 3.90
C SER A 123 -1.72 27.54 3.95
N GLY A 124 -2.32 26.37 4.20
CA GLY A 124 -3.77 26.23 4.40
C GLY A 124 -4.25 26.64 5.79
N LEU A 125 -3.33 26.96 6.71
CA LEU A 125 -3.59 27.42 8.08
C LEU A 125 -3.40 28.94 8.24
N THR A 126 -3.12 29.67 7.15
CA THR A 126 -3.02 31.14 7.06
C THR A 126 -4.04 31.66 6.08
#